data_AF-A0A183HSV9-F1
#
_entry.id   AF-A0A183HSV9-F1
#
_cell.length_a   1.000
_cell.length_b   1.000
_cell.length_c   1.000
_cell.angle_alpha   90.00
_cell.angle_beta   90.00
_cell.angle_gamma   90.00
#
_symmetry.space_group_name_H-M   'P 1'
#
loop_
_entity.id
_entity.type
_entity.pdbx_description
1 polymer ?
#
loop_
_entity_poly.entity_id
_entity_poly.type
_entity_poly.pdbx_seq_one_letter_code
_entity_poly.pdbx_strand_id
1 'polypeptide(L)'
;MIFLKEDEEIWDAVNEGCPYFFVELPDGSRLYALKMVNFPLQFGREVLAEAALLDCEEKVDWRQCELEKNEQAKLVDNLKQMFKPYDFTDVDDE
;
A
#
# COMPACT_ATOMS: atom_id res chain seq x y z
N MET A 1 3.11 8.85 14.00
CA MET A 1 2.36 9.36 12.84
C MET A 1 1.36 10.39 13.34
N ILE A 2 0.89 11.28 12.47
CA ILE A 2 -0.06 12.35 12.78
C ILE A 2 -1.33 12.07 11.96
N PHE A 3 -2.51 12.23 12.56
CA PHE A 3 -3.78 12.16 11.83
C PHE A 3 -3.95 13.41 10.97
N LEU A 4 -4.28 13.22 9.70
CA LEU A 4 -4.71 14.28 8.80
C LEU A 4 -6.20 14.54 9.05
N LYS A 5 -6.61 15.82 9.13
CA LYS A 5 -8.03 16.14 9.31
C LYS A 5 -8.84 15.75 8.07
N GLU A 6 -10.15 15.61 8.23
CA GLU A 6 -11.05 15.22 7.12
C GLU A 6 -11.06 16.25 5.98
N ASP A 7 -10.89 17.54 6.30
CA ASP A 7 -10.90 18.66 5.38
C ASP A 7 -9.52 19.06 4.83
N GLU A 8 -8.45 18.43 5.34
CA GLU A 8 -7.07 18.69 4.91
C GLU A 8 -6.63 17.66 3.87
N GLU A 9 -5.84 18.12 2.91
CA GLU A 9 -5.14 17.24 1.97
C GLU A 9 -3.68 17.10 2.37
N ILE A 10 -3.02 16.03 1.91
CA ILE A 10 -1.61 15.79 2.26
C ILE A 10 -0.70 16.94 1.78
N TRP A 11 -1.08 17.61 0.70
CA TRP A 11 -0.37 18.77 0.13
C TRP A 11 -0.43 20.01 1.04
N ASP A 12 -1.42 20.10 1.94
CA ASP A 12 -1.49 21.18 2.94
C ASP A 12 -0.47 20.98 4.07
N ALA A 13 -0.04 19.73 4.28
CA ALA A 13 0.87 19.33 5.35
C ALA A 13 2.32 19.07 4.88
N VAL A 14 2.55 18.90 3.58
CA VAL A 14 3.83 18.49 3.00
C VAL A 14 4.26 19.45 1.90
N ASN A 15 5.47 20.02 2.04
CA ASN A 15 6.08 20.82 0.98
C ASN A 15 6.51 19.93 -0.20
N GLU A 16 6.42 20.46 -1.41
CA GLU A 16 6.91 19.79 -2.62
C GLU A 16 8.37 19.32 -2.46
N GLY A 17 8.64 18.09 -2.90
CA GLY A 17 9.97 17.46 -2.80
C GLY A 17 10.35 16.94 -1.41
N CYS A 18 9.53 17.15 -0.38
CA CYS A 18 9.79 16.58 0.95
C CYS A 18 9.31 15.13 1.02
N PRO A 19 10.14 14.18 1.47
CA PRO A 19 9.72 12.80 1.65
C PRO A 19 8.75 12.69 2.84
N TYR A 20 7.77 11.81 2.73
CA TYR A 20 6.81 11.48 3.79
C TYR A 20 6.35 10.03 3.66
N PHE A 21 5.77 9.49 4.74
CA PHE A 21 4.99 8.26 4.71
C PHE A 21 3.52 8.62 4.94
N PHE A 22 2.61 8.05 4.17
CA PHE A 22 1.17 8.30 4.24
C PHE A 22 0.41 6.98 4.21
N VAL A 23 -0.67 6.90 4.98
CA VAL A 23 -1.55 5.74 5.03
C VAL A 23 -3.00 6.19 5.17
N GLU A 24 -3.88 5.51 4.45
CA GLU A 24 -5.33 5.59 4.60
C GLU A 24 -5.83 4.24 5.13
N LEU A 25 -6.64 4.29 6.18
CA LEU A 25 -7.19 3.11 6.84
C LEU A 25 -8.58 2.77 6.26
N PRO A 26 -9.07 1.53 6.46
CA PRO A 26 -10.37 1.11 5.94
C PRO A 26 -11.57 1.92 6.47
N ASP A 27 -11.41 2.61 7.60
CA ASP A 27 -12.42 3.51 8.17
C ASP A 27 -12.38 4.93 7.59
N GLY A 28 -11.49 5.20 6.62
CA GLY A 28 -11.28 6.50 6.01
C GLY A 28 -10.32 7.41 6.76
N SER A 29 -9.80 6.99 7.92
CA SER A 29 -8.81 7.77 8.67
C SER A 29 -7.50 7.86 7.91
N ARG A 30 -6.93 9.06 7.82
CA ARG A 30 -5.67 9.33 7.12
C ARG A 30 -4.57 9.71 8.10
N LEU A 31 -3.38 9.14 7.94
CA LEU A 31 -2.22 9.44 8.78
C LEU A 31 -0.96 9.66 7.96
N TYR A 32 -0.07 10.49 8.46
CA TYR A 32 1.22 10.75 7.82
C TYR A 32 2.40 10.87 8.81
N ALA A 33 3.61 10.76 8.29
CA ALA A 33 4.86 11.01 8.99
C ALA A 33 5.83 11.82 8.13
N LEU A 34 6.38 12.89 8.72
CA LEU A 34 7.36 13.78 8.06
C LEU A 34 8.82 13.46 8.43
N LYS A 35 9.04 12.75 9.53
CA LYS A 35 10.40 12.40 9.99
C LYS A 35 10.91 11.19 9.22
N MET A 36 11.48 11.46 8.04
CA MET A 36 11.93 10.41 7.12
C MET A 36 13.40 10.00 7.30
N VAL A 37 14.18 10.76 8.07
CA VAL A 37 15.56 10.38 8.40
C VAL A 37 15.55 9.07 9.19
N ASN A 38 16.19 8.03 8.64
CA ASN A 38 16.22 6.66 9.16
C ASN A 38 14.82 6.01 9.27
N PHE A 39 13.84 6.47 8.48
CA PHE A 39 12.55 5.82 8.44
C PHE A 39 12.68 4.43 7.81
N PRO A 40 12.13 3.36 8.43
CA PRO A 40 12.27 2.02 7.89
C PRO A 40 11.58 1.91 6.53
N LEU A 41 12.33 1.55 5.48
CA LEU A 41 11.79 1.45 4.13
C LEU A 41 10.66 0.40 4.03
N GLN A 42 10.71 -0.62 4.87
CA GLN A 42 9.73 -1.71 4.92
C GLN A 42 8.65 -1.51 5.98
N PHE A 43 8.57 -0.34 6.63
CA PHE A 43 7.64 -0.09 7.75
C PHE A 43 6.19 -0.50 7.43
N GLY A 44 5.68 -0.16 6.26
CA GLY A 44 4.31 -0.55 5.88
C GLY A 44 4.13 -2.08 5.78
N ARG A 45 5.14 -2.80 5.31
CA ARG A 45 5.14 -4.27 5.26
C ARG A 45 5.28 -4.88 6.65
N GLU A 46 6.18 -4.35 7.49
CA GLU A 46 6.35 -4.76 8.89
C GLU A 46 5.01 -4.70 9.62
N VAL A 47 4.31 -3.56 9.54
CA VAL A 47 2.99 -3.40 10.18
C VAL A 47 1.98 -4.42 9.67
N LEU A 48 1.85 -4.61 8.35
CA LEU A 48 0.85 -5.53 7.79
C LEU A 48 1.17 -7.00 8.06
N ALA A 49 2.45 -7.37 8.10
CA ALA A 49 2.90 -8.75 8.30
C ALA A 49 2.80 -9.22 9.75
N GLU A 50 2.61 -8.31 10.71
CA GLU A 50 2.40 -8.61 12.13
C GLU A 50 1.35 -9.71 12.34
N ALA A 51 1.59 -10.53 13.36
CA ALA A 51 0.74 -11.67 13.75
C ALA A 51 -0.72 -11.26 14.01
N ALA A 52 -0.95 -10.03 14.46
CA ALA A 52 -2.29 -9.51 14.73
C ALA A 52 -3.09 -9.13 13.47
N LEU A 53 -2.44 -9.03 12.30
CA LEU A 53 -3.07 -8.62 11.04
C LEU A 53 -3.07 -9.74 10.00
N LEU A 54 -1.92 -10.06 9.42
CA LEU A 54 -1.82 -11.07 8.36
C LEU A 54 -1.01 -12.30 8.74
N ASP A 55 -0.28 -12.25 9.87
CA ASP A 55 0.50 -13.39 10.39
C ASP A 55 1.44 -13.99 9.34
N CYS A 56 2.29 -13.14 8.75
CA CYS A 56 3.21 -13.51 7.68
C CYS A 56 4.55 -12.76 7.78
N GLU A 57 5.18 -12.81 8.96
CA GLU A 57 6.46 -12.15 9.25
C GLU A 57 7.57 -12.47 8.23
N GLU A 58 7.54 -13.66 7.60
CA GLU A 58 8.49 -14.05 6.57
C GLU A 58 8.41 -13.18 5.30
N LYS A 59 7.31 -12.44 5.12
CA LYS A 59 7.05 -11.58 3.95
C LYS A 59 7.42 -10.11 4.17
N VAL A 60 7.98 -9.77 5.33
CA VAL A 60 8.45 -8.41 5.62
C VAL A 60 9.53 -8.00 4.62
N ASP A 61 10.58 -8.83 4.45
CA ASP A 61 11.65 -8.53 3.51
C ASP A 61 11.24 -8.82 2.07
N TRP A 62 11.08 -7.75 1.28
CA TRP A 62 10.73 -7.86 -0.13
C TRP A 62 11.74 -8.69 -0.94
N ARG A 63 13.01 -8.75 -0.51
CA ARG A 63 14.04 -9.58 -1.16
C ARG A 63 13.85 -11.07 -0.91
N GLN A 64 13.14 -11.42 0.15
CA GLN A 64 12.85 -12.80 0.54
C GLN A 64 11.41 -13.19 0.22
N CYS A 65 10.57 -12.23 -0.19
CA CYS A 65 9.17 -12.40 -0.57
C CYS A 65 9.00 -12.61 -2.09
N GLU A 66 9.95 -13.28 -2.75
CA GLU A 66 9.85 -13.59 -4.18
C GLU A 66 9.05 -14.88 -4.40
N LEU A 67 8.24 -14.90 -5.46
CA LEU A 67 7.48 -16.07 -5.91
C LEU A 67 8.02 -16.57 -7.25
N GLU A 68 7.81 -17.85 -7.56
CA GLU A 68 8.15 -18.39 -8.87
C GLU A 68 7.36 -17.69 -9.99
N LYS A 69 8.00 -17.45 -11.15
CA LYS A 69 7.41 -16.68 -12.25
C LYS A 69 6.04 -17.22 -12.70
N ASN A 70 5.86 -18.54 -12.68
CA ASN A 70 4.60 -19.18 -13.05
C ASN A 70 3.48 -18.90 -12.03
N GLU A 71 3.81 -18.86 -10.74
CA GLU A 71 2.85 -18.53 -9.68
C GLU A 71 2.44 -17.06 -9.77
N GLN A 72 3.40 -16.17 -10.00
CA GLN A 72 3.13 -14.75 -10.24
C GLN A 72 2.16 -14.56 -11.42
N ALA A 73 2.40 -15.24 -12.55
CA ALA A 73 1.54 -15.15 -13.73
C ALA A 73 0.09 -15.56 -13.43
N LYS A 74 -0.09 -16.67 -12.69
CA LYS A 74 -1.43 -17.13 -12.28
C LYS A 74 -2.14 -16.13 -11.36
N LEU A 75 -1.42 -15.54 -10.39
CA LEU A 75 -1.99 -14.54 -9.49
C LEU A 75 -2.43 -13.29 -10.26
N VAL A 76 -1.63 -12.84 -11.22
CA VAL A 76 -1.96 -11.70 -12.10
C VAL A 76 -3.20 -12.00 -12.94
N ASP A 77 -3.27 -13.16 -13.57
CA ASP A 77 -4.44 -13.51 -14.40
C ASP A 77 -5.72 -13.64 -13.56
N ASN A 78 -5.63 -14.22 -12.36
CA ASN A 78 -6.76 -14.27 -11.43
C ASN A 78 -7.22 -12.86 -11.02
N LEU A 79 -6.27 -11.97 -10.68
CA LEU A 79 -6.59 -10.59 -10.31
C LEU A 79 -7.29 -9.85 -11.45
N LYS A 80 -6.82 -10.00 -12.70
CA LYS A 80 -7.48 -9.39 -13.88
C LYS A 80 -8.93 -9.85 -14.01
N GLN A 81 -9.18 -11.15 -13.89
CA GLN A 81 -10.55 -11.68 -14.00
C GLN A 81 -11.44 -11.19 -12.86
N MET A 82 -10.91 -11.13 -11.62
CA MET A 82 -11.66 -10.61 -10.47
C MET A 82 -11.94 -9.11 -10.57
N PHE A 83 -11.02 -8.35 -11.17
CA PHE A 83 -11.12 -6.90 -11.27
C PHE A 83 -11.95 -6.44 -12.48
N LYS A 84 -12.16 -7.28 -13.51
CA LYS A 84 -12.89 -6.94 -14.73
C LYS A 84 -14.21 -6.18 -14.52
N PRO A 85 -15.10 -6.53 -13.56
CA PRO A 85 -16.34 -5.77 -13.33
C PRO A 85 -16.16 -4.32 -12.84
N TYR A 86 -14.94 -3.95 -12.44
CA TYR A 86 -14.57 -2.64 -11.91
C TYR A 86 -13.61 -1.89 -12.84
N ASP A 87 -13.21 -2.49 -13.97
CA ASP A 87 -12.26 -1.90 -14.90
C ASP A 87 -12.95 -0.92 -15.84
N PHE A 88 -12.98 0.34 -15.45
CA PHE A 88 -13.53 1.44 -16.24
C PHE A 88 -12.70 1.79 -17.49
N THR A 89 -11.55 1.13 -17.69
CA THR A 89 -10.69 1.29 -18.88
C THR A 89 -10.85 0.15 -19.89
N ASP A 90 -11.66 -0.87 -19.57
CA ASP A 90 -11.98 -1.96 -20.50
C ASP A 90 -12.83 -1.43 -21.66
N VAL A 91 -12.19 -1.23 -22.80
CA VAL A 91 -12.80 -0.66 -24.02
C VAL A 91 -13.74 -1.64 -24.73
N ASP A 92 -13.86 -2.88 -24.25
CA ASP A 92 -14.73 -3.92 -24.82
C ASP A 92 -16.17 -3.89 -24.25
N ASP A 93 -16.52 -2.93 -23.38
CA ASP A 93 -17.84 -2.76 -22.76
C ASP A 93 -18.75 -1.71 -23.46
N GLU A 94 -18.51 -1.39 -24.75
CA GLU A 94 -19.45 -0.66 -25.65
C GLU A 94 -20.19 -1.57 -26.65
#